data_AF-A0AAV8XAH3-F1
#
_entry.id   AF-A0AAV8XAH3-F1
#
_cell.length_a   1.000
_cell.length_b   1.000
_cell.length_c   1.000
_cell.angle_alpha   90.00
_cell.angle_beta   90.00
_cell.angle_gamma   90.00
#
_symmetry.space_group_name_H-M   'P 1'
#
loop_
_entity.id
_entity.type
_entity.pdbx_description
1 polymer ?
#
loop_
_entity_poly.entity_id
_entity_poly.type
_entity_poly.pdbx_seq_one_letter_code
_entity_poly.pdbx_strand_id
1 'polypeptide(L)'
;MRPVNIEIESTYTTSFLLYHLAKYPNVQSRLHEEACKLLPSHDSPVTDDVLRQAVFAKAVLKESLRLRPISIGIGRVLQSDAEFSGYLVPKNP
;
A
#
# COMPACT_ATOMS: atom_id res chain seq x y z
N MET A 1 -18.20 -9.60 -13.10
CA MET A 1 -16.95 -9.08 -12.50
C MET A 1 -15.95 -10.21 -12.44
N ARG A 2 -14.80 -10.11 -13.12
CA ARG A 2 -13.73 -11.09 -12.92
C ARG A 2 -13.17 -10.89 -11.49
N PRO A 3 -12.83 -11.95 -10.76
CA PRO A 3 -12.14 -11.80 -9.50
C PRO A 3 -10.85 -11.02 -9.75
N VAL A 4 -10.65 -9.94 -9.00
CA VAL A 4 -9.35 -9.28 -8.93
C VAL A 4 -8.44 -10.28 -8.22
N ASN A 5 -7.45 -10.82 -8.92
CA ASN A 5 -6.48 -11.74 -8.35
C ASN A 5 -5.55 -10.95 -7.42
N ILE A 6 -5.94 -10.83 -6.15
CA ILE A 6 -5.23 -10.11 -5.09
C ILE A 6 -3.74 -10.55 -4.99
N GLU A 7 -3.44 -11.79 -5.37
CA GLU A 7 -2.09 -12.36 -5.32
C GLU A 7 -1.09 -11.71 -6.30
N ILE A 8 -1.52 -11.31 -7.50
CA ILE A 8 -0.63 -10.71 -8.51
C ILE A 8 -0.31 -9.25 -8.14
N GLU A 9 -1.29 -8.54 -7.58
CA GLU A 9 -1.17 -7.14 -7.15
C GLU A 9 -0.17 -6.96 -6.00
N SER A 10 -0.09 -7.95 -5.11
CA SER A 10 0.91 -8.01 -4.03
C SER A 10 2.34 -8.10 -4.57
N THR A 11 2.56 -8.91 -5.62
CA THR A 11 3.88 -9.07 -6.26
C THR A 11 4.35 -7.77 -6.92
N TYR A 12 3.45 -7.08 -7.62
CA TYR A 12 3.73 -5.77 -8.24
C TYR A 12 4.15 -4.73 -7.19
N THR A 13 3.35 -4.58 -6.13
CA THR A 13 3.62 -3.63 -5.04
C THR A 13 4.95 -3.90 -4.37
N THR A 14 5.25 -5.17 -4.07
CA THR A 14 6.50 -5.59 -3.43
C THR A 14 7.70 -5.31 -4.34
N SER A 15 7.57 -5.55 -5.65
CA SER A 15 8.63 -5.29 -6.63
C SER A 15 9.02 -3.81 -6.69
N PHE A 16 8.02 -2.92 -6.74
CA PHE A 16 8.27 -1.47 -6.75
C PHE A 16 8.78 -0.95 -5.41
N LEU A 17 8.31 -1.51 -4.30
CA LEU A 17 8.84 -1.22 -2.97
C LEU A 17 10.34 -1.54 -2.89
N LEU A 18 10.75 -2.75 -3.31
CA LEU A 18 12.16 -3.16 -3.33
C LEU A 18 12.98 -2.28 -4.29
N TYR A 19 12.44 -1.93 -5.45
CA TYR A 19 13.08 -1.01 -6.39
C TYR A 19 13.33 0.37 -5.77
N HIS A 20 12.34 0.94 -5.07
CA HIS A 20 12.52 2.22 -4.38
C HIS A 20 13.57 2.11 -3.27
N LEU A 21 13.56 1.04 -2.46
CA LEU A 21 14.56 0.84 -1.42
C LEU A 21 15.98 0.75 -1.98
N ALA A 22 16.17 0.02 -3.09
CA ALA A 22 17.46 -0.07 -3.77
C ALA A 22 17.95 1.29 -4.32
N LYS A 23 17.03 2.16 -4.75
CA LYS A 23 17.36 3.49 -5.27
C LYS A 23 17.63 4.53 -4.17
N TYR A 24 17.12 4.31 -2.96
CA TYR A 24 17.25 5.24 -1.83
C TYR A 24 17.91 4.56 -0.62
N PRO A 25 19.25 4.41 -0.62
CA PRO A 25 19.98 3.71 0.44
C PRO A 25 19.74 4.29 1.83
N ASN A 26 19.56 5.61 1.96
CA ASN A 26 19.24 6.26 3.23
C ASN A 26 17.90 5.81 3.81
N VAL A 27 16.90 5.55 2.95
CA VAL A 27 15.59 5.03 3.36
C VAL A 27 15.73 3.57 3.77
N GLN A 28 16.49 2.78 3.00
CA GLN A 28 16.77 1.39 3.32
C GLN A 28 17.51 1.24 4.66
N SER A 29 18.54 2.04 4.92
CA SER A 29 19.27 2.04 6.20
C SER A 29 18.36 2.39 7.38
N ARG A 30 17.53 3.44 7.25
CA ARG A 30 16.59 3.82 8.30
C ARG A 30 15.53 2.74 8.55
N LEU A 31 15.07 2.05 7.50
CA LEU A 31 14.13 0.94 7.62
C LEU A 31 14.77 -0.26 8.32
N HIS A 32 16.03 -0.55 7.98
CA HIS A 32 16.81 -1.59 8.65
C HIS A 32 17.04 -1.25 10.14
N GLU A 33 17.36 -0.01 10.47
CA GLU A 33 17.48 0.43 11.87
C GLU A 33 16.18 0.26 12.66
N GLU A 34 15.03 0.59 12.06
CA GLU A 34 13.72 0.33 12.70
C GLU A 34 13.51 -1.18 12.89
N ALA A 35 13.82 -1.99 11.88
CA ALA A 35 13.70 -3.45 11.97
C ALA A 35 14.57 -4.03 13.08
N CYS A 36 15.85 -3.65 13.19
CA CYS A 36 16.75 -4.12 14.24
C CYS A 36 16.30 -3.68 15.65
N LYS A 37 15.64 -2.53 15.78
CA LYS A 37 15.09 -2.07 17.07
C LYS A 37 13.86 -2.89 17.49
N LEU A 38 13.02 -3.26 16.54
CA LEU A 38 11.78 -4.01 16.80
C LEU A 38 12.01 -5.53 16.87
N LEU A 39 13.04 -6.04 16.20
CA LEU A 39 13.43 -7.44 16.11
C LEU A 39 14.88 -7.58 16.58
N PRO A 40 15.13 -7.58 17.91
CA PRO A 40 16.48 -7.53 18.47
C PRO A 40 17.29 -8.82 18.28
N SER A 41 16.62 -9.96 18.03
CA SER A 41 17.26 -11.23 17.73
C SER A 41 16.78 -11.78 16.38
N HIS A 42 17.59 -12.64 15.78
CA HIS A 42 17.24 -13.32 14.54
C HIS A 42 15.92 -14.11 14.63
N ASP A 43 15.61 -14.63 15.82
CA ASP A 43 14.42 -15.44 16.07
C ASP A 43 13.27 -14.62 16.69
N SER A 44 13.39 -13.29 16.71
CA SER A 44 12.33 -12.41 17.19
C SER A 44 11.08 -12.59 16.31
N PRO A 45 9.92 -12.97 16.88
CA PRO A 45 8.72 -13.19 16.10
C PRO A 45 8.14 -11.88 15.60
N VAL A 46 7.67 -11.87 14.35
CA VAL A 46 6.87 -10.76 13.82
C VAL A 46 5.44 -10.90 14.35
N THR A 47 5.15 -10.20 15.45
CA THR A 47 3.83 -10.19 16.11
C THR A 47 3.00 -8.97 15.69
N ASP A 48 1.70 -8.97 15.99
CA ASP A 48 0.84 -7.80 15.75
C ASP A 48 1.36 -6.55 16.48
N ASP A 49 1.85 -6.69 17.71
CA ASP A 49 2.41 -5.57 18.47
C ASP A 49 3.68 -4.99 17.84
N VAL A 50 4.54 -5.86 17.28
CA VAL A 50 5.71 -5.43 16.49
C VAL A 50 5.26 -4.67 15.25
N LEU A 51 4.29 -5.22 14.51
CA LEU A 51 3.75 -4.57 13.32
C LEU A 51 3.06 -3.24 13.65
N ARG A 52 2.40 -3.12 14.80
CA ARG A 52 1.83 -1.85 15.29
C ARG A 52 2.90 -0.77 15.43
N GLN A 53 4.06 -1.12 15.98
CA GLN A 53 5.19 -0.23 16.23
C GLN A 53 6.06 0.06 15.00
N ALA A 54 5.96 -0.73 13.93
CA ALA A 54 6.67 -0.53 12.65
C ALA A 54 6.13 0.65 11.83
N VAL A 55 6.27 1.87 12.38
CA VAL A 55 5.68 3.10 11.82
C VAL A 55 6.37 3.50 10.51
N PHE A 56 7.70 3.41 10.44
CA PHE A 56 8.43 3.79 9.25
C PHE A 56 8.26 2.77 8.12
N ALA A 57 8.26 1.47 8.43
CA ALA A 57 7.91 0.42 7.46
C ALA A 57 6.55 0.66 6.82
N LYS A 58 5.52 1.01 7.62
CA LYS A 58 4.20 1.40 7.11
C LYS A 58 4.26 2.65 6.22
N ALA A 59 5.07 3.64 6.60
CA ALA A 59 5.23 4.85 5.81
C ALA A 59 5.86 4.56 4.44
N VAL A 60 6.90 3.72 4.39
CA VAL A 60 7.57 3.31 3.15
C VAL A 60 6.61 2.53 2.24
N LEU A 61 5.81 1.62 2.80
CA LEU A 61 4.78 0.89 2.04
C LEU A 61 3.71 1.84 1.49
N LYS A 62 3.18 2.74 2.32
CA LYS A 62 2.19 3.75 1.91
C LYS A 62 2.73 4.67 0.81
N GLU A 63 3.97 5.09 0.92
CA GLU A 63 4.60 5.95 -0.10
C GLU A 63 4.82 5.21 -1.41
N SER A 64 5.21 3.94 -1.36
CA SER A 64 5.30 3.09 -2.55
C SER A 64 3.94 2.96 -3.24
N LEU A 65 2.87 2.75 -2.47
CA LEU A 65 1.49 2.71 -2.98
C LEU A 65 1.00 4.06 -3.50
N ARG A 66 1.44 5.18 -2.92
CA ARG A 66 1.13 6.53 -3.43
C ARG A 66 1.72 6.74 -4.82
N LEU A 67 2.94 6.26 -5.05
CA LEU A 67 3.65 6.35 -6.34
C LEU A 67 3.21 5.30 -7.35
N ARG A 68 2.79 4.12 -6.87
CA ARG A 68 2.41 2.95 -7.66
C ARG A 68 1.16 2.34 -7.02
N PRO A 69 -0.02 2.96 -7.24
CA PRO A 69 -1.25 2.42 -6.70
C PRO A 69 -1.59 1.10 -7.39
N ILE A 70 -2.19 0.18 -6.63
CA ILE A 70 -2.65 -1.11 -7.15
C ILE A 70 -3.74 -0.91 -8.21
N SER A 71 -4.61 0.08 -8.01
CA SER A 71 -5.63 0.47 -8.97
C SER A 71 -5.58 1.97 -9.22
N ILE A 72 -5.71 2.36 -10.49
CA ILE A 72 -5.80 3.76 -10.93
C ILE A 72 -7.14 4.42 -10.58
N GLY A 73 -8.15 3.62 -10.22
CA GLY A 73 -9.47 4.13 -9.90
C GLY A 73 -10.42 3.06 -9.41
N ILE A 74 -11.48 3.48 -8.76
CA ILE A 74 -12.54 2.59 -8.28
C ILE A 74 -13.83 2.98 -8.99
N GLY A 75 -14.26 2.15 -9.95
CA GLY A 75 -15.51 2.33 -10.67
C GLY A 75 -16.73 1.94 -9.83
N ARG A 76 -17.83 2.67 -10.04
CA ARG A 76 -19.17 2.35 -9.52
C ARG A 76 -20.21 2.58 -10.61
N VAL A 77 -21.24 1.74 -10.64
CA VAL A 77 -22.42 1.94 -11.49
C VAL A 77 -23.55 2.47 -10.62
N LEU A 78 -24.02 3.68 -10.94
CA LEU A 78 -25.09 4.34 -10.18
C LEU A 78 -26.42 3.59 -10.36
N GLN A 79 -27.10 3.31 -9.25
CA GLN A 79 -28.41 2.63 -9.23
C GLN A 79 -29.59 3.60 -9.31
N SER A 80 -29.33 4.88 -9.08
CA SER A 80 -30.24 6.02 -9.19
C SER A 80 -29.44 7.26 -9.59
N ASP A 81 -30.13 8.29 -10.07
CA ASP A 81 -29.52 9.59 -10.33
C ASP A 81 -28.91 10.15 -9.03
N ALA A 82 -27.76 10.82 -9.15
CA ALA A 82 -27.04 11.37 -8.01
C ALA A 82 -26.44 12.73 -8.37
N GLU A 83 -26.45 13.67 -7.43
CA GLU A 83 -25.82 14.97 -7.60
C GLU A 83 -24.40 14.94 -7.02
N PHE A 84 -23.41 15.28 -7.85
CA PHE A 84 -22.03 15.43 -7.43
C PHE A 84 -21.56 16.85 -7.73
N SER A 85 -21.21 17.60 -6.68
CA SER A 85 -20.71 18.99 -6.81
C SER A 85 -21.63 19.91 -7.63
N GLY A 86 -22.96 19.77 -7.51
CA GLY A 86 -23.93 20.56 -8.28
C GLY A 86 -24.31 19.97 -9.65
N TYR A 87 -23.66 18.89 -10.08
CA TYR A 87 -23.94 18.24 -11.36
C TYR A 87 -24.77 16.98 -11.16
N LEU A 88 -25.89 16.89 -11.88
CA LEU A 88 -26.71 15.68 -11.91
C LEU A 88 -26.03 14.62 -12.79
N VAL A 89 -25.65 13.49 -12.18
CA VAL A 89 -25.13 12.32 -12.88
C VAL A 89 -26.25 11.27 -12.93
N PRO A 90 -26.71 10.89 -14.14
CA PRO A 90 -27.83 9.97 -14.30
C PRO A 90 -27.45 8.54 -13.91
N LYS A 91 -28.46 7.74 -13.58
CA LYS A 91 -28.35 6.28 -13.44
C LYS A 91 -27.80 5.64 -14.72
N ASN A 92 -26.97 4.61 -14.58
CA ASN A 92 -26.36 3.85 -15.68
C ASN A 92 -25.71 4.75 -16.77
N PRO A 93 -24.72 5.58 -16.39
CA PRO A 93 -23.94 6.36 -17.36
C PRO A 93 -23.04 5.47 -18.23
#